data_AF-A0A418C4T9-F1
#
_entry.id   AF-A0A418C4T9-F1
#
_cell.length_a   1.000
_cell.length_b   1.000
_cell.length_c   1.000
_cell.angle_alpha   90.00
_cell.angle_beta   90.00
_cell.angle_gamma   90.00
#
_symmetry.space_group_name_H-M   'P 1'
#
loop_
_entity.id
_entity.type
_entity.pdbx_description
1 polymer ?
#
loop_
_entity_poly.entity_id
_entity_poly.type
_entity_poly.pdbx_seq_one_letter_code
_entity_poly.pdbx_strand_id
1 'polypeptide(L)'
;MCGIVAIYASMLNNDDLRKAILDAGKKIRHRGPDWNGVRILPKGIAIEHERLAIIDPESGAQPLVSNDGTITLAVNGEVYNYKELMATLQTPYTFKTKSDCEVIIPLYKQHGTAFLRHLRGMFSFVLYDSAKDVLIAARDHMGITPLYYGYGADGSVWFASEMKALEAFETAVTKRMMSDVPWGVLLSGGLDSSLVASIASRHQKKLFAAGADTEWSPRLHSFTIGLDNSPDLAAAKEVAKSLGTIHHSYTYTIQEGIDAVSDVIYHLETYDVTTIRASTPMFLMSRKIKAMGIKMVLSGEGADEVFGGYLYFHKAPHAQALHDETVNKLK
;
A
#
# COMPACT_ATOMS: atom_id res chain seq x y z
N MET A 1 -10.31 -17.58 -7.07
CA MET A 1 -10.99 -16.87 -5.97
C MET A 1 -11.04 -15.40 -6.35
N CYS A 2 -12.17 -14.72 -6.22
CA CYS A 2 -12.36 -13.31 -6.61
C CYS A 2 -11.40 -12.32 -5.90
N GLY A 3 -11.41 -11.07 -6.36
CA GLY A 3 -10.77 -9.93 -5.71
C GLY A 3 -11.82 -8.90 -5.27
N ILE A 4 -11.62 -8.30 -4.09
CA ILE A 4 -12.39 -7.16 -3.60
C ILE A 4 -11.45 -5.98 -3.42
N VAL A 5 -11.91 -4.78 -3.77
CA VAL A 5 -11.38 -3.51 -3.25
C VAL A 5 -12.55 -2.67 -2.75
N ALA A 6 -12.40 -2.02 -1.60
CA ALA A 6 -13.39 -1.06 -1.11
C ALA A 6 -12.73 0.14 -0.44
N ILE A 7 -13.38 1.29 -0.53
CA ILE A 7 -12.97 2.56 0.06
C ILE A 7 -14.15 3.12 0.84
N TYR A 8 -13.91 3.54 2.07
CA TYR A 8 -14.88 4.15 2.97
C TYR A 8 -14.44 5.55 3.37
N ALA A 9 -15.38 6.50 3.35
CA ALA A 9 -15.20 7.87 3.84
C ALA A 9 -14.01 8.63 3.21
N SER A 10 -13.80 8.49 1.90
CA SER A 10 -12.78 9.28 1.21
C SER A 10 -13.20 10.72 0.96
N MET A 11 -12.23 11.64 1.01
CA MET A 11 -12.42 13.04 0.62
C MET A 11 -12.31 13.27 -0.89
N LEU A 12 -12.01 12.23 -1.68
CA LEU A 12 -11.98 12.31 -3.14
C LEU A 12 -13.38 12.58 -3.70
N ASN A 13 -13.44 13.34 -4.80
CA ASN A 13 -14.66 13.43 -5.61
C ASN A 13 -14.95 12.08 -6.30
N ASN A 14 -16.17 11.91 -6.83
CA ASN A 14 -16.62 10.63 -7.38
C ASN A 14 -15.77 10.12 -8.56
N ASP A 15 -15.23 11.01 -9.40
CA ASP A 15 -14.45 10.64 -10.58
C ASP A 15 -13.05 10.15 -10.17
N ASP A 16 -12.38 10.89 -9.27
CA ASP A 16 -11.09 10.50 -8.71
C ASP A 16 -11.20 9.24 -7.87
N LEU A 17 -12.27 9.10 -7.09
CA LEU A 17 -12.55 7.90 -6.31
C LEU A 17 -12.76 6.68 -7.21
N ARG A 18 -13.51 6.85 -8.31
CA ARG A 18 -13.70 5.80 -9.32
C ARG A 18 -12.39 5.39 -9.98
N LYS A 19 -11.54 6.35 -10.31
CA LYS A 19 -10.22 6.08 -10.88
C LYS A 19 -9.36 5.31 -9.89
N ALA A 20 -9.29 5.78 -8.65
CA ALA A 20 -8.45 5.19 -7.61
C ALA A 20 -8.84 3.74 -7.29
N ILE A 21 -10.14 3.45 -7.17
CA ILE A 21 -10.59 2.07 -6.88
C ILE A 21 -10.37 1.13 -8.07
N LEU A 22 -10.57 1.60 -9.31
CA LEU A 22 -10.31 0.78 -10.51
C LEU A 22 -8.82 0.50 -10.70
N ASP A 23 -7.96 1.46 -10.40
CA ASP A 23 -6.50 1.26 -10.47
C ASP A 23 -6.01 0.30 -9.39
N ALA A 24 -6.63 0.29 -8.22
CA ALA A 24 -6.40 -0.72 -7.18
C ALA A 24 -6.90 -2.12 -7.61
N GLY A 25 -8.12 -2.21 -8.15
CA GLY A 25 -8.73 -3.47 -8.63
C GLY A 25 -7.89 -4.17 -9.71
N LYS A 26 -7.38 -3.41 -10.70
CA LYS A 26 -6.49 -3.93 -11.75
C LYS A 26 -5.29 -4.71 -11.22
N LYS A 27 -4.74 -4.32 -10.07
CA LYS A 27 -3.56 -4.99 -9.46
C LYS A 27 -3.88 -6.38 -8.92
N ILE A 28 -5.16 -6.68 -8.69
CA ILE A 28 -5.64 -7.97 -8.19
C ILE A 28 -6.54 -8.70 -9.19
N ARG A 29 -6.62 -8.22 -10.44
CA ARG A 29 -7.44 -8.81 -11.51
C ARG A 29 -7.12 -10.28 -11.79
N HIS A 30 -5.89 -10.74 -11.54
CA HIS A 30 -5.52 -12.15 -11.68
C HIS A 30 -6.36 -13.10 -10.82
N ARG A 31 -6.97 -12.59 -9.75
CA ARG A 31 -7.88 -13.33 -8.88
C ARG A 31 -9.23 -13.62 -9.56
N GLY A 32 -9.75 -12.63 -10.29
CA GLY A 32 -11.05 -12.67 -10.93
C GLY A 32 -11.01 -12.20 -12.38
N PRO A 33 -10.53 -13.05 -13.31
CA PRO A 33 -10.29 -12.65 -14.70
C PRO A 33 -11.56 -12.52 -15.55
N ASP A 34 -12.70 -13.05 -15.11
CA ASP A 34 -13.87 -13.22 -15.97
C ASP A 34 -14.63 -11.91 -16.18
N TRP A 35 -14.71 -11.07 -15.14
CA TRP A 35 -15.48 -9.82 -15.19
C TRP A 35 -15.13 -8.89 -14.02
N ASN A 36 -15.32 -7.58 -14.16
CA ASN A 36 -15.14 -6.62 -13.07
C ASN A 36 -16.35 -5.69 -12.89
N GLY A 37 -16.68 -5.36 -11.65
CA GLY A 37 -17.79 -4.48 -11.31
C GLY A 37 -17.40 -3.44 -10.27
N VAL A 38 -17.92 -2.23 -10.41
CA VAL A 38 -17.66 -1.12 -9.47
C VAL A 38 -18.94 -0.33 -9.18
N ARG A 39 -19.16 0.00 -7.91
CA ARG A 39 -20.17 0.96 -7.47
C ARG A 39 -19.51 2.11 -6.73
N ILE A 40 -19.80 3.32 -7.18
CA ILE A 40 -19.49 4.56 -6.47
C ILE A 40 -20.75 5.02 -5.78
N LEU A 41 -20.63 5.34 -4.50
CA LEU A 41 -21.72 5.69 -3.60
C LEU A 41 -21.42 7.07 -2.98
N PRO A 42 -22.43 7.83 -2.54
CA PRO A 42 -22.21 9.10 -1.86
C PRO A 42 -21.28 8.97 -0.64
N LYS A 43 -20.75 10.10 -0.17
CA LYS A 43 -19.86 10.20 1.01
C LYS A 43 -18.51 9.49 0.85
N GLY A 44 -17.97 9.47 -0.36
CA GLY A 44 -16.63 8.96 -0.59
C GLY A 44 -16.52 7.43 -0.47
N ILE A 45 -17.57 6.72 -0.87
CA ILE A 45 -17.64 5.26 -0.73
C ILE A 45 -17.56 4.61 -2.10
N ALA A 46 -16.71 3.60 -2.23
CA ALA A 46 -16.58 2.82 -3.45
C ALA A 46 -16.36 1.34 -3.13
N ILE A 47 -16.99 0.46 -3.90
CA ILE A 47 -16.83 -0.99 -3.79
C ILE A 47 -16.61 -1.55 -5.20
N GLU A 48 -15.53 -2.29 -5.37
CA GLU A 48 -15.09 -2.91 -6.62
C GLU A 48 -14.86 -4.41 -6.40
N HIS A 49 -15.11 -5.20 -7.44
CA HIS A 49 -15.00 -6.64 -7.41
C HIS A 49 -14.52 -7.20 -8.75
N GLU A 50 -13.39 -7.92 -8.72
CA GLU A 50 -12.85 -8.74 -9.80
C GLU A 50 -13.37 -10.17 -9.64
N ARG A 51 -14.13 -10.67 -10.61
CA ARG A 51 -14.91 -11.92 -10.50
C ARG A 51 -14.24 -13.11 -11.17
N LEU A 52 -14.14 -14.20 -10.42
CA LEU A 52 -14.01 -15.56 -10.95
C LEU A 52 -15.36 -16.26 -10.80
N ALA A 53 -16.03 -16.54 -11.91
CA ALA A 53 -17.38 -17.06 -11.94
C ALA A 53 -17.41 -18.57 -11.67
N ILE A 54 -17.66 -18.95 -10.41
CA ILE A 54 -17.77 -20.35 -9.97
C ILE A 54 -19.24 -20.77 -9.82
N ILE A 55 -20.00 -20.04 -9.00
CA ILE A 55 -21.44 -20.25 -8.80
C ILE A 55 -22.22 -19.15 -9.51
N ASP A 56 -23.28 -19.57 -10.21
CA ASP A 56 -24.17 -18.70 -10.99
C ASP A 56 -23.43 -17.78 -11.98
N PRO A 57 -22.74 -18.32 -13.01
CA PRO A 57 -21.94 -17.51 -13.93
C PRO A 57 -22.73 -16.41 -14.64
N GLU A 58 -24.03 -16.62 -14.89
CA GLU A 58 -24.89 -15.70 -15.64
C GLU A 58 -25.35 -14.51 -14.79
N SER A 59 -25.90 -14.72 -13.59
CA SER A 59 -26.48 -13.63 -12.79
C SER A 59 -25.69 -13.21 -11.55
N GLY A 60 -24.64 -13.93 -11.16
CA GLY A 60 -23.88 -13.68 -9.92
C GLY A 60 -22.86 -12.53 -9.98
N ALA A 61 -23.07 -11.53 -10.85
CA ALA A 61 -22.19 -10.37 -10.95
C ALA A 61 -22.22 -9.53 -9.67
N GLN A 62 -21.06 -9.00 -9.27
CA GLN A 62 -20.90 -8.22 -8.04
C GLN A 62 -20.29 -6.84 -8.35
N PRO A 63 -20.55 -5.78 -7.56
CA PRO A 63 -21.25 -5.79 -6.26
C PRO A 63 -22.73 -6.15 -6.33
N LEU A 64 -23.17 -7.03 -5.42
CA LEU A 64 -24.58 -7.39 -5.21
C LEU A 64 -25.31 -6.22 -4.53
N VAL A 65 -26.58 -6.02 -4.88
CA VAL A 65 -27.38 -4.89 -4.40
C VAL A 65 -28.76 -5.36 -3.94
N SER A 66 -29.16 -4.97 -2.73
CA SER A 66 -30.49 -5.30 -2.18
C SER A 66 -31.64 -4.79 -3.05
N ASN A 67 -32.84 -5.35 -2.85
CA ASN A 67 -34.05 -4.97 -3.60
C ASN A 67 -34.38 -3.46 -3.51
N ASP A 68 -34.13 -2.85 -2.36
CA ASP A 68 -34.33 -1.41 -2.10
C ASP A 68 -33.10 -0.54 -2.44
N GLY A 69 -32.01 -1.13 -2.93
CA GLY A 69 -30.79 -0.40 -3.30
C GLY A 69 -29.91 0.07 -2.14
N THR A 70 -30.33 -0.15 -0.89
CA THR A 70 -29.66 0.39 0.32
C THR A 70 -28.38 -0.35 0.69
N ILE A 71 -28.29 -1.65 0.38
CA ILE A 71 -27.14 -2.49 0.71
C ILE A 71 -26.36 -2.79 -0.56
N THR A 72 -25.04 -2.59 -0.50
CA THR A 72 -24.07 -3.01 -1.51
C THR A 72 -23.10 -4.01 -0.91
N LEU A 73 -22.88 -5.14 -1.56
CA LEU A 73 -22.08 -6.25 -1.05
C LEU A 73 -21.09 -6.74 -2.13
N ALA A 74 -19.82 -6.91 -1.76
CA ALA A 74 -18.83 -7.61 -2.56
C ALA A 74 -18.18 -8.73 -1.73
N VAL A 75 -18.08 -9.93 -2.31
CA VAL A 75 -17.68 -11.17 -1.63
C VAL A 75 -16.66 -11.93 -2.47
N ASN A 76 -15.54 -12.28 -1.85
CA ASN A 76 -14.60 -13.26 -2.36
C ASN A 76 -14.71 -14.51 -1.47
N GLY A 77 -15.31 -15.55 -2.02
CA GLY A 77 -15.46 -16.85 -1.36
C GLY A 77 -16.78 -17.54 -1.70
N GLU A 78 -17.13 -18.52 -0.87
CA GLU A 78 -18.30 -19.38 -1.02
C GLU A 78 -19.01 -19.59 0.33
N VAL A 79 -20.32 -19.41 0.35
CA VAL A 79 -21.19 -19.70 1.51
C VAL A 79 -21.83 -21.08 1.30
N TYR A 80 -21.22 -22.13 1.81
CA TYR A 80 -21.62 -23.52 1.56
C TYR A 80 -23.05 -23.84 2.00
N ASN A 81 -23.50 -23.25 3.11
CA ASN A 81 -24.85 -23.48 3.65
C ASN A 81 -25.90 -22.47 3.16
N TYR A 82 -25.68 -21.77 2.04
CA TYR A 82 -26.59 -20.71 1.58
C TYR A 82 -28.04 -21.20 1.37
N LYS A 83 -28.24 -22.43 0.87
CA LYS A 83 -29.59 -23.00 0.69
C LYS A 83 -30.32 -23.25 2.01
N GLU A 84 -29.59 -23.70 3.04
CA GLU A 84 -30.14 -23.88 4.38
C GLU A 84 -30.51 -22.51 4.95
N LEU A 85 -29.63 -21.52 4.81
CA LEU A 85 -29.84 -20.16 5.31
C LEU A 85 -31.04 -19.47 4.64
N MET A 86 -31.23 -19.66 3.33
CA MET A 86 -32.40 -19.17 2.60
C MET A 86 -33.72 -19.67 3.22
N ALA A 87 -33.75 -20.91 3.71
CA ALA A 87 -34.94 -21.49 4.37
C ALA A 87 -35.18 -20.96 5.78
N THR A 88 -34.18 -20.32 6.41
CA THR A 88 -34.30 -19.75 7.78
C THR A 88 -34.74 -18.29 7.82
N LEU A 89 -34.96 -17.67 6.65
CA LEU A 89 -35.37 -16.28 6.56
C LEU A 89 -36.80 -16.09 7.09
N GLN A 90 -36.95 -15.21 8.08
CA GLN A 90 -38.23 -14.86 8.68
C GLN A 90 -39.01 -13.87 7.83
N THR A 91 -38.29 -12.99 7.12
CA THR A 91 -38.88 -12.04 6.17
C THR A 91 -38.64 -12.53 4.75
N PRO A 92 -39.68 -12.63 3.90
CA PRO A 92 -39.51 -13.00 2.50
C PRO A 92 -38.50 -12.08 1.79
N TYR A 93 -37.56 -12.68 1.07
CA TYR A 93 -36.57 -11.96 0.28
C TYR A 93 -36.57 -12.48 -1.15
N THR A 94 -36.84 -11.59 -2.11
CA THR A 94 -36.72 -11.90 -3.53
C THR A 94 -35.25 -11.86 -3.92
N PHE A 95 -34.65 -13.03 -4.18
CA PHE A 95 -33.28 -13.15 -4.69
C PHE A 95 -33.21 -12.71 -6.16
N LYS A 96 -32.21 -11.89 -6.49
CA LYS A 96 -31.96 -11.41 -7.86
C LYS A 96 -31.02 -12.34 -8.63
N THR A 97 -30.27 -13.18 -7.91
CA THR A 97 -29.24 -14.06 -8.45
C THR A 97 -29.39 -15.46 -7.86
N LYS A 98 -28.67 -16.43 -8.44
CA LYS A 98 -28.48 -17.77 -7.86
C LYS A 98 -27.13 -17.88 -7.15
N SER A 99 -26.44 -16.76 -6.92
CA SER A 99 -25.18 -16.73 -6.18
C SER A 99 -25.41 -17.11 -4.74
N ASP A 100 -24.55 -17.98 -4.22
CA ASP A 100 -24.49 -18.35 -2.81
C ASP A 100 -24.22 -17.13 -1.89
N CYS A 101 -23.53 -16.11 -2.42
CA CYS A 101 -23.17 -14.90 -1.69
C CYS A 101 -24.36 -13.96 -1.42
N GLU A 102 -25.44 -14.02 -2.20
CA GLU A 102 -26.57 -13.08 -2.02
C GLU A 102 -27.31 -13.28 -0.70
N VAL A 103 -27.25 -14.48 -0.11
CA VAL A 103 -27.89 -14.80 1.18
C VAL A 103 -27.39 -13.91 2.33
N ILE A 104 -26.19 -13.32 2.20
CA ILE A 104 -25.62 -12.40 3.19
C ILE A 104 -26.51 -11.16 3.36
N ILE A 105 -27.13 -10.65 2.30
CA ILE A 105 -27.97 -9.44 2.34
C ILE A 105 -29.18 -9.61 3.26
N PRO A 106 -30.09 -10.59 3.04
CA PRO A 106 -31.24 -10.78 3.91
C PRO A 106 -30.86 -11.23 5.33
N LEU A 107 -29.77 -11.99 5.49
CA LEU A 107 -29.28 -12.36 6.82
C LEU A 107 -28.79 -11.16 7.63
N TYR A 108 -28.07 -10.24 6.99
CA TYR A 108 -27.67 -8.98 7.63
C TYR A 108 -28.89 -8.14 8.02
N LYS A 109 -29.91 -8.05 7.15
CA LYS A 109 -31.16 -7.35 7.48
C LYS A 109 -31.86 -7.95 8.70
N GLN A 110 -31.85 -9.29 8.83
CA GLN A 110 -32.52 -10.01 9.91
C GLN A 110 -31.74 -9.97 11.24
N HIS A 111 -30.41 -10.10 11.20
CA HIS A 111 -29.62 -10.34 12.41
C HIS A 111 -28.61 -9.23 12.74
N GLY A 112 -28.47 -8.19 11.91
CA GLY A 112 -27.33 -7.27 12.01
C GLY A 112 -26.01 -8.06 11.95
N THR A 113 -24.94 -7.58 12.58
CA THR A 113 -23.62 -8.26 12.54
C THR A 113 -23.58 -9.67 13.13
N ALA A 114 -24.61 -10.08 13.90
CA ALA A 114 -24.69 -11.42 14.46
C ALA A 114 -24.83 -12.52 13.39
N PHE A 115 -25.21 -12.16 12.15
CA PHE A 115 -25.38 -13.13 11.06
C PHE A 115 -24.12 -13.94 10.75
N LEU A 116 -22.94 -13.37 11.03
CA LEU A 116 -21.64 -14.00 10.78
C LEU A 116 -21.53 -15.39 11.41
N ARG A 117 -22.19 -15.61 12.56
CA ARG A 117 -22.19 -16.89 13.29
C ARG A 117 -22.95 -18.00 12.55
N HIS A 118 -23.78 -17.66 11.57
CA HIS A 118 -24.58 -18.60 10.81
C HIS A 118 -23.91 -19.01 9.49
N LEU A 119 -22.89 -18.28 9.03
CA LEU A 119 -22.21 -18.61 7.78
C LEU A 119 -21.27 -19.80 7.95
N ARG A 120 -21.41 -20.80 7.07
CA ARG A 120 -20.44 -21.88 6.89
C ARG A 120 -19.84 -21.76 5.51
N GLY A 121 -18.55 -21.44 5.44
CA GLY A 121 -17.89 -21.13 4.18
C GLY A 121 -16.46 -20.65 4.36
N MET A 122 -15.82 -20.37 3.23
CA MET A 122 -14.60 -19.57 3.16
C MET A 122 -14.97 -18.26 2.48
N PHE A 123 -14.81 -17.12 3.14
CA PHE A 123 -15.30 -15.85 2.61
C PHE A 123 -14.59 -14.66 3.21
N SER A 124 -14.47 -13.64 2.39
CA SER A 124 -14.11 -12.29 2.76
C SER A 124 -15.11 -11.40 2.06
N PHE A 125 -15.67 -10.42 2.78
CA PHE A 125 -16.62 -9.51 2.15
C PHE A 125 -16.52 -8.10 2.71
N VAL A 126 -17.03 -7.17 1.91
CA VAL A 126 -17.35 -5.81 2.33
C VAL A 126 -18.82 -5.55 2.01
N LEU A 127 -19.57 -5.12 3.01
CA LEU A 127 -20.98 -4.73 2.92
C LEU A 127 -21.11 -3.28 3.36
N TYR A 128 -21.75 -2.45 2.54
CA TYR A 128 -22.14 -1.09 2.93
C TYR A 128 -23.66 -0.97 2.97
N ASP A 129 -24.17 -0.49 4.10
CA ASP A 129 -25.59 -0.16 4.32
C ASP A 129 -25.74 1.37 4.36
N SER A 130 -26.28 1.93 3.27
CA SER A 130 -26.43 3.37 3.10
C SER A 130 -27.53 3.98 3.97
N ALA A 131 -28.48 3.18 4.45
CA ALA A 131 -29.53 3.65 5.34
C ALA A 131 -29.00 3.91 6.76
N LYS A 132 -27.99 3.14 7.19
CA LYS A 132 -27.34 3.27 8.49
C LYS A 132 -25.97 3.95 8.45
N ASP A 133 -25.45 4.23 7.25
CA ASP A 133 -24.12 4.80 7.03
C ASP A 133 -23.01 3.94 7.69
N VAL A 134 -23.09 2.62 7.49
CA VAL A 134 -22.15 1.66 8.10
C VAL A 134 -21.55 0.74 7.05
N LEU A 135 -20.23 0.58 7.14
CA LEU A 135 -19.50 -0.43 6.38
C LEU A 135 -19.06 -1.55 7.31
N ILE A 136 -19.31 -2.78 6.87
CA ILE A 136 -18.96 -4.02 7.56
C ILE A 136 -18.00 -4.78 6.66
N ALA A 137 -16.80 -5.05 7.16
CA ALA A 137 -15.86 -5.96 6.54
C ALA A 137 -15.67 -7.18 7.44
N ALA A 138 -15.66 -8.38 6.86
CA ALA A 138 -15.48 -9.60 7.62
C ALA A 138 -14.72 -10.67 6.84
N ARG A 139 -14.12 -11.60 7.58
CA ARG A 139 -13.50 -12.83 7.08
C ARG A 139 -14.16 -14.05 7.72
N ASP A 140 -13.99 -15.19 7.08
CA ASP A 140 -14.34 -16.48 7.63
C ASP A 140 -13.53 -16.81 8.90
N HIS A 141 -14.03 -17.77 9.67
CA HIS A 141 -13.54 -18.18 10.98
C HIS A 141 -12.04 -18.50 11.10
N MET A 142 -11.37 -18.87 9.99
CA MET A 142 -9.94 -19.17 9.97
C MET A 142 -9.14 -18.22 9.08
N GLY A 143 -9.79 -17.22 8.48
CA GLY A 143 -9.17 -16.35 7.49
C GLY A 143 -8.67 -17.11 6.26
N ILE A 144 -9.40 -18.11 5.79
CA ILE A 144 -9.07 -18.89 4.58
C ILE A 144 -8.95 -17.95 3.37
N THR A 145 -9.91 -17.05 3.21
CA THR A 145 -9.83 -16.01 2.18
C THR A 145 -9.13 -14.75 2.74
N PRO A 146 -8.23 -14.12 1.97
CA PRO A 146 -7.48 -12.96 2.45
C PRO A 146 -8.30 -11.67 2.33
N LEU A 147 -8.18 -10.81 3.35
CA LEU A 147 -8.68 -9.43 3.33
C LEU A 147 -7.74 -8.58 4.18
N TYR A 148 -7.20 -7.54 3.57
CA TYR A 148 -6.33 -6.54 4.18
C TYR A 148 -7.10 -5.24 4.30
N TYR A 149 -6.70 -4.38 5.24
CA TYR A 149 -7.20 -3.03 5.33
C TYR A 149 -6.05 -2.05 5.60
N GLY A 150 -6.27 -0.78 5.28
CA GLY A 150 -5.32 0.30 5.48
C GLY A 150 -6.03 1.66 5.53
N TYR A 151 -5.29 2.68 5.94
CA TYR A 151 -5.83 4.04 6.08
C TYR A 151 -5.22 4.97 5.04
N GLY A 152 -6.06 5.75 4.37
CA GLY A 152 -5.63 6.85 3.51
C GLY A 152 -5.20 8.06 4.33
N ALA A 153 -4.39 8.93 3.72
CA ALA A 153 -3.97 10.19 4.34
C ALA A 153 -5.14 11.14 4.63
N ASP A 154 -6.27 10.96 3.94
CA ASP A 154 -7.53 11.66 4.16
C ASP A 154 -8.39 11.04 5.29
N GLY A 155 -7.88 10.02 5.98
CA GLY A 155 -8.62 9.27 6.99
C GLY A 155 -9.55 8.20 6.42
N SER A 156 -9.59 8.02 5.09
CA SER A 156 -10.37 6.96 4.46
C SER A 156 -9.91 5.57 4.91
N VAL A 157 -10.82 4.61 4.93
CA VAL A 157 -10.49 3.21 5.22
C VAL A 157 -10.58 2.42 3.92
N TRP A 158 -9.49 1.74 3.58
CA TRP A 158 -9.38 0.90 2.40
C TRP A 158 -9.41 -0.57 2.80
N PHE A 159 -10.08 -1.40 2.01
CA PHE A 159 -10.07 -2.86 2.14
C PHE A 159 -9.67 -3.47 0.80
N ALA A 160 -8.87 -4.53 0.82
CA ALA A 160 -8.58 -5.28 -0.39
C ALA A 160 -8.21 -6.74 -0.14
N SER A 161 -8.48 -7.62 -1.10
CA SER A 161 -8.10 -9.04 -0.98
C SER A 161 -6.58 -9.28 -0.93
N GLU A 162 -5.77 -8.38 -1.48
CA GLU A 162 -4.31 -8.46 -1.43
C GLU A 162 -3.70 -7.07 -1.16
N MET A 163 -2.68 -7.02 -0.31
CA MET A 163 -2.02 -5.78 0.13
C MET A 163 -1.51 -4.89 -1.04
N LYS A 164 -1.17 -5.48 -2.19
CA LYS A 164 -0.74 -4.75 -3.40
C LYS A 164 -1.79 -3.75 -3.94
N ALA A 165 -3.07 -3.99 -3.68
CA ALA A 165 -4.13 -3.05 -4.03
C ALA A 165 -4.18 -1.81 -3.11
N LEU A 166 -3.50 -1.87 -1.96
CA LEU A 166 -3.45 -0.79 -0.95
C LEU A 166 -2.17 0.06 -1.06
N GLU A 167 -1.39 -0.06 -2.15
CA GLU A 167 -0.06 0.53 -2.37
C GLU A 167 -0.01 2.07 -2.27
N ALA A 168 -0.06 2.58 -1.04
CA ALA A 168 0.29 3.96 -0.71
C ALA A 168 1.78 4.22 -0.93
N PHE A 169 2.63 3.22 -0.69
CA PHE A 169 4.09 3.36 -0.78
C PHE A 169 4.60 3.49 -2.22
N GLU A 170 4.14 2.66 -3.15
CA GLU A 170 4.54 2.81 -4.56
C GLU A 170 4.11 4.15 -5.13
N THR A 171 2.86 4.54 -4.85
CA THR A 171 2.33 5.86 -5.21
C THR A 171 3.14 6.99 -4.58
N ALA A 172 3.58 6.83 -3.33
CA ALA A 172 4.39 7.82 -2.63
C ALA A 172 5.78 8.00 -3.23
N VAL A 173 6.39 6.94 -3.77
CA VAL A 173 7.67 7.00 -4.49
C VAL A 173 7.47 7.62 -5.87
N THR A 174 6.53 7.10 -6.67
CA THR A 174 6.34 7.56 -8.06
C THR A 174 5.92 9.03 -8.14
N LYS A 175 5.05 9.51 -7.24
CA LYS A 175 4.69 10.93 -7.19
C LYS A 175 5.87 11.86 -6.89
N ARG A 176 6.91 11.36 -6.22
CA ARG A 176 8.13 12.12 -5.87
C ARG A 176 9.24 12.00 -6.91
N MET A 177 9.03 11.20 -7.97
CA MET A 177 9.94 11.14 -9.12
C MET A 177 9.71 12.29 -10.11
N MET A 178 8.73 13.18 -9.87
CA MET A 178 8.44 14.35 -10.71
C MET A 178 9.62 15.34 -10.66
N SER A 179 10.39 15.44 -11.75
CA SER A 179 11.55 16.31 -11.84
C SER A 179 11.89 16.66 -13.29
N ASP A 180 12.12 17.94 -13.55
CA ASP A 180 12.66 18.45 -14.83
C ASP A 180 14.21 18.50 -14.81
N VAL A 181 14.84 18.07 -13.71
CA VAL A 181 16.30 18.09 -13.52
C VAL A 181 16.85 16.71 -13.18
N PRO A 182 18.17 16.46 -13.39
CA PRO A 182 18.78 15.19 -13.04
C PRO A 182 18.59 14.86 -11.55
N TRP A 183 18.16 13.63 -11.31
CA TRP A 183 17.87 13.11 -9.99
C TRP A 183 18.40 11.67 -9.82
N GLY A 184 18.45 11.18 -8.58
CA GLY A 184 18.86 9.81 -8.27
C GLY A 184 18.28 9.29 -6.96
N VAL A 185 18.85 8.21 -6.44
CA VAL A 185 18.45 7.62 -5.15
C VAL A 185 19.65 7.41 -4.23
N LEU A 186 19.45 7.64 -2.94
CA LEU A 186 20.38 7.19 -1.92
C LEU A 186 20.13 5.70 -1.65
N LEU A 187 21.20 4.90 -1.61
CA LEU A 187 21.12 3.45 -1.51
C LEU A 187 22.16 2.95 -0.51
N SER A 188 21.74 2.68 0.73
CA SER A 188 22.62 2.11 1.77
C SER A 188 22.75 0.59 1.69
N GLY A 189 21.83 -0.08 0.98
CA GLY A 189 21.69 -1.54 1.01
C GLY A 189 20.80 -2.05 2.14
N GLY A 190 20.40 -1.18 3.08
CA GLY A 190 19.32 -1.46 4.04
C GLY A 190 17.96 -1.59 3.34
N LEU A 191 16.96 -2.14 4.05
CA LEU A 191 15.64 -2.45 3.49
C LEU A 191 14.96 -1.23 2.86
N ASP A 192 14.96 -0.10 3.56
CA ASP A 192 14.11 1.04 3.21
C ASP A 192 14.58 1.74 1.94
N SER A 193 15.88 2.08 1.90
CA SER A 193 16.49 2.68 0.71
C SER A 193 16.44 1.73 -0.49
N SER A 194 16.55 0.42 -0.27
CA SER A 194 16.44 -0.60 -1.31
C SER A 194 15.04 -0.71 -1.90
N LEU A 195 14.00 -0.61 -1.07
CA LEU A 195 12.61 -0.64 -1.53
C LEU A 195 12.27 0.64 -2.33
N VAL A 196 12.68 1.82 -1.86
CA VAL A 196 12.53 3.07 -2.62
C VAL A 196 13.24 2.98 -3.97
N ALA A 197 14.51 2.56 -3.99
CA ALA A 197 15.28 2.41 -5.21
C ALA A 197 14.67 1.38 -6.18
N SER A 198 14.12 0.29 -5.65
CA SER A 198 13.48 -0.76 -6.45
C SER A 198 12.23 -0.24 -7.19
N ILE A 199 11.35 0.46 -6.47
CA ILE A 199 10.14 1.05 -7.05
C ILE A 199 10.51 2.12 -8.08
N ALA A 200 11.44 3.01 -7.73
CA ALA A 200 11.91 4.07 -8.62
C ALA A 200 12.52 3.51 -9.91
N SER A 201 13.41 2.52 -9.81
CA SER A 201 14.04 1.85 -10.96
C SER A 201 13.01 1.18 -11.86
N ARG A 202 12.04 0.46 -11.27
CA ARG A 202 10.97 -0.21 -12.01
C ARG A 202 10.05 0.79 -12.74
N HIS A 203 9.69 1.89 -12.08
CA HIS A 203 8.84 2.90 -12.68
C HIS A 203 9.55 3.66 -13.81
N GLN A 204 10.82 4.02 -13.63
CA GLN A 204 11.62 4.67 -14.68
C GLN A 204 11.77 3.79 -15.93
N LYS A 205 12.02 2.48 -15.75
CA LYS A 205 12.04 1.52 -16.87
C LYS A 205 10.72 1.48 -17.64
N LYS A 206 9.58 1.57 -16.94
CA LYS A 206 8.25 1.62 -17.57
C LYS A 206 8.04 2.90 -18.36
N LEU A 207 8.43 4.06 -17.82
CA LEU A 207 8.33 5.35 -18.51
C LEU A 207 9.17 5.36 -19.78
N PHE A 208 10.42 4.89 -19.70
CA PHE A 208 11.29 4.77 -20.87
C PHE A 208 10.72 3.83 -21.93
N ALA A 209 10.21 2.66 -21.53
CA ALA A 209 9.57 1.71 -22.44
C ALA A 209 8.29 2.27 -23.10
N ALA A 210 7.61 3.20 -22.44
CA ALA A 210 6.44 3.91 -22.98
C ALA A 210 6.80 5.09 -23.89
N GLY A 211 8.08 5.32 -24.18
CA GLY A 211 8.55 6.41 -25.04
C GLY A 211 8.49 7.79 -24.38
N ALA A 212 8.46 7.86 -23.05
CA ALA A 212 8.60 9.13 -22.35
C ALA A 212 9.96 9.73 -22.70
N ASP A 213 9.96 10.99 -23.14
CA ASP A 213 11.16 11.76 -23.44
C ASP A 213 11.84 12.13 -22.12
N THR A 214 12.52 11.16 -21.52
CA THR A 214 13.42 11.43 -20.42
C THR A 214 14.72 11.84 -21.07
N GLU A 215 15.04 13.13 -21.02
CA GLU A 215 16.35 13.68 -21.41
C GLU A 215 17.53 12.99 -20.67
N TRP A 216 17.21 12.13 -19.70
CA TRP A 216 18.10 11.40 -18.80
C TRP A 216 18.14 9.90 -19.10
N SER A 217 19.26 9.26 -18.76
CA SER A 217 19.54 7.83 -18.93
C SER A 217 18.35 6.92 -18.53
N PRO A 218 18.07 5.81 -19.27
CA PRO A 218 17.07 4.82 -18.87
C PRO A 218 17.39 4.13 -17.54
N ARG A 219 18.65 4.22 -17.11
CA ARG A 219 19.14 3.64 -15.86
C ARG A 219 19.25 4.73 -14.79
N LEU A 220 18.52 4.51 -13.70
CA LEU A 220 18.56 5.32 -12.48
C LEU A 220 19.97 5.35 -11.87
N HIS A 221 20.42 6.52 -11.44
CA HIS A 221 21.65 6.66 -10.66
C HIS A 221 21.38 6.39 -9.18
N SER A 222 22.24 5.59 -8.54
CA SER A 222 22.18 5.31 -7.11
C SER A 222 23.49 5.67 -6.42
N PHE A 223 23.41 6.15 -5.18
CA PHE A 223 24.54 6.71 -4.43
C PHE A 223 24.68 6.05 -3.07
N THR A 224 25.90 5.67 -2.73
CA THR A 224 26.27 5.20 -1.38
C THR A 224 27.57 5.85 -0.95
N ILE A 225 27.75 6.00 0.36
CA ILE A 225 28.99 6.47 0.95
C ILE A 225 29.33 5.65 2.19
N GLY A 226 30.61 5.42 2.42
CA GLY A 226 31.08 4.73 3.60
C GLY A 226 32.60 4.83 3.75
N LEU A 227 33.11 4.31 4.86
CA LEU A 227 34.54 4.05 4.96
C LEU A 227 34.92 2.89 4.02
N ASP A 228 36.20 2.80 3.70
CA ASP A 228 36.70 1.67 2.91
C ASP A 228 36.31 0.34 3.55
N ASN A 229 35.85 -0.61 2.71
CA ASN A 229 35.33 -1.92 3.14
C ASN A 229 34.12 -1.91 4.09
N SER A 230 33.37 -0.81 4.20
CA SER A 230 32.17 -0.77 5.04
C SER A 230 31.06 -1.70 4.52
N PRO A 231 30.24 -2.28 5.43
CA PRO A 231 29.17 -3.20 5.06
C PRO A 231 28.11 -2.55 4.16
N ASP A 232 27.83 -1.26 4.34
CA ASP A 232 26.87 -0.51 3.53
C ASP A 232 27.30 -0.44 2.06
N LEU A 233 28.61 -0.25 1.79
CA LEU A 233 29.11 -0.24 0.41
C LEU A 233 28.93 -1.60 -0.26
N ALA A 234 29.15 -2.70 0.47
CA ALA A 234 28.97 -4.05 -0.03
C ALA A 234 27.49 -4.35 -0.30
N ALA A 235 26.60 -4.05 0.66
CA ALA A 235 25.17 -4.27 0.54
C ALA A 235 24.55 -3.40 -0.57
N ALA A 236 24.89 -2.11 -0.63
CA ALA A 236 24.42 -1.21 -1.68
C ALA A 236 24.82 -1.68 -3.08
N LYS A 237 26.05 -2.20 -3.23
CA LYS A 237 26.54 -2.74 -4.50
C LYS A 237 25.76 -3.98 -4.95
N GLU A 238 25.38 -4.85 -4.02
CA GLU A 238 24.55 -6.02 -4.32
C GLU A 238 23.15 -5.60 -4.80
N VAL A 239 22.50 -4.69 -4.08
CA VAL A 239 21.18 -4.17 -4.45
C VAL A 239 21.25 -3.43 -5.79
N ALA A 240 22.24 -2.57 -5.99
CA ALA A 240 22.45 -1.86 -7.25
C ALA A 240 22.60 -2.80 -8.44
N LYS A 241 23.34 -3.91 -8.28
CA LYS A 241 23.50 -4.95 -9.30
C LYS A 241 22.15 -5.60 -9.64
N SER A 242 21.36 -5.95 -8.62
CA SER A 242 20.01 -6.53 -8.80
C SER A 242 19.06 -5.57 -9.54
N LEU A 243 19.10 -4.27 -9.19
CA LEU A 243 18.23 -3.25 -9.77
C LEU A 243 18.70 -2.76 -11.15
N GLY A 244 19.98 -2.94 -11.49
CA GLY A 244 20.59 -2.45 -12.73
C GLY A 244 20.81 -0.93 -12.75
N THR A 245 21.01 -0.31 -11.58
CA THR A 245 21.28 1.14 -11.46
C THR A 245 22.69 1.49 -11.90
N ILE A 246 22.92 2.73 -12.36
CA ILE A 246 24.27 3.29 -12.49
C ILE A 246 24.72 3.68 -11.08
N HIS A 247 25.47 2.79 -10.43
CA HIS A 247 25.81 2.92 -9.03
C HIS A 247 27.13 3.66 -8.80
N HIS A 248 27.08 4.63 -7.89
CA HIS A 248 28.21 5.43 -7.45
C HIS A 248 28.48 5.11 -5.99
N SER A 249 29.65 4.51 -5.77
CA SER A 249 30.13 4.12 -4.45
C SER A 249 31.26 5.07 -4.07
N TYR A 250 31.04 5.88 -3.04
CA TYR A 250 32.03 6.83 -2.55
C TYR A 250 32.65 6.36 -1.25
N THR A 251 33.96 6.54 -1.15
CA THR A 251 34.68 6.40 0.11
C THR A 251 35.05 7.78 0.64
N TYR A 252 35.18 7.86 1.96
CA TYR A 252 35.81 8.98 2.66
C TYR A 252 36.76 8.43 3.73
N THR A 253 37.73 9.23 4.12
CA THR A 253 38.68 8.94 5.19
C THR A 253 38.16 9.49 6.52
N ILE A 254 38.67 8.94 7.62
CA ILE A 254 38.35 9.46 8.96
C ILE A 254 38.71 10.95 9.07
N GLN A 255 39.84 11.36 8.48
CA GLN A 255 40.28 12.76 8.52
C GLN A 255 39.31 13.68 7.75
N GLU A 256 38.87 13.30 6.54
CA GLU A 256 37.84 14.05 5.81
C GLU A 256 36.53 14.16 6.60
N GLY A 257 36.18 13.12 7.36
CA GLY A 257 35.04 13.14 8.27
C GLY A 257 35.23 14.14 9.41
N ILE A 258 36.38 14.11 10.09
CA ILE A 258 36.73 15.02 11.20
C ILE A 258 36.74 16.48 10.71
N ASP A 259 37.39 16.74 9.57
CA ASP A 259 37.51 18.09 9.02
C ASP A 259 36.15 18.68 8.64
N ALA A 260 35.18 17.83 8.25
CA ALA A 260 33.84 18.25 7.90
C ALA A 260 32.93 18.53 9.12
N VAL A 261 33.29 18.11 10.34
CA VAL A 261 32.40 18.21 11.52
C VAL A 261 31.96 19.65 11.79
N SER A 262 32.88 20.62 11.67
CA SER A 262 32.54 22.03 11.90
C SER A 262 31.50 22.53 10.91
N ASP A 263 31.64 22.20 9.62
CA ASP A 263 30.69 22.58 8.58
C ASP A 263 29.35 21.86 8.77
N VAL A 264 29.38 20.58 9.17
CA VAL A 264 28.19 19.77 9.43
C VAL A 264 27.38 20.38 10.58
N ILE A 265 28.02 20.72 11.70
CA ILE A 265 27.37 21.39 12.83
C ILE A 265 26.78 22.73 12.39
N TYR A 266 27.55 23.51 11.61
CA TYR A 266 27.08 24.78 11.07
C TYR A 266 25.83 24.60 10.21
N HIS A 267 25.79 23.60 9.34
CA HIS A 267 24.66 23.36 8.45
C HIS A 267 23.43 22.75 9.13
N LEU A 268 23.61 21.95 10.18
CA LEU A 268 22.52 21.29 10.89
C LEU A 268 21.98 22.11 12.06
N GLU A 269 22.76 23.10 12.53
CA GLU A 269 22.43 23.93 13.69
C GLU A 269 22.09 23.11 14.96
N THR A 270 22.73 21.95 15.11
CA THR A 270 22.53 21.03 16.23
C THR A 270 23.85 20.55 16.81
N TYR A 271 23.82 20.24 18.10
CA TYR A 271 24.91 19.58 18.82
C TYR A 271 24.60 18.11 19.13
N ASP A 272 23.47 17.56 18.66
CA ASP A 272 23.12 16.16 18.89
C ASP A 272 24.14 15.22 18.25
N VAL A 273 24.70 14.33 19.09
CA VAL A 273 25.78 13.44 18.70
C VAL A 273 25.35 12.45 17.63
N THR A 274 24.12 11.94 17.72
CA THR A 274 23.61 10.95 16.77
C THR A 274 23.41 11.59 15.40
N THR A 275 22.78 12.76 15.37
CA THR A 275 22.56 13.54 14.15
C THR A 275 23.90 13.90 13.50
N ILE A 276 24.86 14.47 14.23
CA ILE A 276 26.16 14.86 13.66
C ILE A 276 26.89 13.64 13.06
N ARG A 277 26.88 12.50 13.77
CA ARG A 277 27.53 11.27 13.29
C ARG A 277 26.90 10.76 11.99
N ALA A 278 25.58 10.71 11.92
CA ALA A 278 24.87 10.23 10.73
C ALA A 278 24.96 11.22 9.55
N SER A 279 24.94 12.52 9.83
CA SER A 279 24.91 13.56 8.81
C SER A 279 26.27 13.88 8.21
N THR A 280 27.39 13.59 8.89
CA THR A 280 28.73 13.82 8.34
C THR A 280 28.97 13.09 7.00
N PRO A 281 28.76 11.77 6.88
CA PRO A 281 28.87 11.09 5.59
C PRO A 281 27.81 11.59 4.59
N MET A 282 26.59 11.89 5.02
CA MET A 282 25.54 12.44 4.14
C MET A 282 25.95 13.79 3.53
N PHE A 283 26.57 14.66 4.31
CA PHE A 283 27.11 15.94 3.87
C PHE A 283 28.19 15.75 2.80
N LEU A 284 29.16 14.87 3.05
CA LEU A 284 30.23 14.56 2.10
C LEU A 284 29.68 13.94 0.79
N MET A 285 28.71 13.05 0.90
CA MET A 285 28.06 12.44 -0.26
C MET A 285 27.28 13.47 -1.08
N SER A 286 26.54 14.37 -0.43
CA SER A 286 25.76 15.41 -1.10
C SER A 286 26.62 16.31 -1.98
N ARG A 287 27.84 16.65 -1.51
CA ARG A 287 28.82 17.44 -2.29
C ARG A 287 29.23 16.72 -3.57
N LYS A 288 29.48 15.41 -3.50
CA LYS A 288 29.84 14.57 -4.67
C LYS A 288 28.66 14.42 -5.64
N ILE A 289 27.46 14.18 -5.13
CA ILE A 289 26.21 14.12 -5.93
C ILE A 289 26.01 15.44 -6.68
N LYS A 290 26.16 16.57 -5.99
CA LYS A 290 26.00 17.89 -6.60
C LYS A 290 27.03 18.16 -7.69
N ALA A 291 28.29 17.74 -7.50
CA ALA A 291 29.35 17.86 -8.49
C ALA A 291 29.06 17.07 -9.78
N MET A 292 28.23 16.03 -9.72
CA MET A 292 27.74 15.29 -10.89
C MET A 292 26.57 15.97 -11.61
N GLY A 293 26.12 17.13 -11.14
CA GLY A 293 24.97 17.84 -11.72
C GLY A 293 23.62 17.31 -11.25
N ILE A 294 23.58 16.33 -10.34
CA ILE A 294 22.34 15.83 -9.75
C ILE A 294 21.85 16.80 -8.69
N LYS A 295 20.56 17.16 -8.78
CA LYS A 295 19.94 18.20 -7.95
C LYS A 295 18.94 17.64 -6.95
N MET A 296 18.46 16.42 -7.14
CA MET A 296 17.46 15.79 -6.27
C MET A 296 17.80 14.32 -6.05
N VAL A 297 17.56 13.83 -4.84
CA VAL A 297 17.64 12.40 -4.52
C VAL A 297 16.45 11.97 -3.67
N LEU A 298 15.98 10.74 -3.87
CA LEU A 298 15.07 10.09 -2.92
C LEU A 298 15.86 9.29 -1.88
N SER A 299 15.40 9.31 -0.63
CA SER A 299 15.93 8.54 0.49
C SER A 299 14.85 7.61 1.08
N GLY A 300 15.27 6.68 1.94
CA GLY A 300 14.39 5.79 2.69
C GLY A 300 14.12 6.24 4.14
N GLU A 301 14.45 7.49 4.48
CA GLU A 301 14.26 8.02 5.85
C GLU A 301 12.78 8.05 6.24
N GLY A 302 12.48 7.93 7.53
CA GLY A 302 11.13 7.89 8.08
C GLY A 302 10.52 6.49 8.20
N ALA A 303 11.12 5.47 7.55
CA ALA A 303 10.58 4.11 7.55
C ALA A 303 10.62 3.48 8.95
N ASP A 304 11.73 3.60 9.67
CA ASP A 304 11.89 3.04 11.01
C ASP A 304 10.92 3.68 12.02
N GLU A 305 10.64 4.97 11.89
CA GLU A 305 9.67 5.69 12.71
C GLU A 305 8.24 5.26 12.44
N VAL A 306 7.88 5.07 11.16
CA VAL A 306 6.53 4.65 10.77
C VAL A 306 6.26 3.20 11.15
N PHE A 307 7.23 2.31 10.93
CA PHE A 307 7.03 0.85 11.04
C PHE A 307 7.61 0.24 12.31
N GLY A 308 8.24 1.01 13.17
CA GLY A 308 8.88 0.51 14.37
C GLY A 308 10.13 -0.31 14.08
N GLY A 309 10.97 0.13 13.14
CA GLY A 309 12.11 -0.63 12.62
C GLY A 309 13.36 -0.61 13.51
N TYR A 310 13.46 0.34 14.45
CA TYR A 310 14.57 0.39 15.40
C TYR A 310 14.59 -0.82 16.35
N LEU A 311 15.79 -1.32 16.67
CA LEU A 311 15.96 -2.51 17.52
C LEU A 311 15.25 -2.46 18.87
N TYR A 312 15.04 -1.26 19.45
CA TYR A 312 14.36 -1.13 20.73
C TYR A 312 12.85 -1.44 20.66
N PHE A 313 12.23 -1.37 19.47
CA PHE A 313 10.82 -1.75 19.29
C PHE A 313 10.56 -3.23 19.56
N HIS A 314 11.58 -4.10 19.47
CA HIS A 314 11.47 -5.50 19.94
C HIS A 314 11.14 -5.62 21.43
N LYS A 315 11.35 -4.56 22.21
CA LYS A 315 11.03 -4.48 23.64
C LYS A 315 9.72 -3.74 23.92
N ALA A 316 8.94 -3.40 22.89
CA ALA A 316 7.63 -2.79 23.09
C ALA A 316 6.72 -3.74 23.89
N PRO A 317 6.09 -3.27 24.98
CA PRO A 317 5.35 -4.16 25.88
C PRO A 317 4.05 -4.72 25.27
N HIS A 318 3.45 -3.98 24.34
CA HIS A 318 2.23 -4.36 23.61
C HIS A 318 2.05 -3.48 22.36
N ALA A 319 1.16 -3.89 21.46
CA ALA A 319 0.92 -3.20 20.19
C ALA A 319 0.55 -1.71 20.34
N GLN A 320 -0.24 -1.35 21.36
CA GLN A 320 -0.58 0.05 21.61
C GLN A 320 0.65 0.92 21.92
N ALA A 321 1.59 0.42 22.74
CA ALA A 321 2.80 1.17 23.07
C ALA A 321 3.73 1.33 21.87
N LEU A 322 3.79 0.32 20.99
CA LEU A 322 4.47 0.43 19.70
C LEU A 322 3.84 1.54 18.86
N HIS A 323 2.52 1.55 18.72
CA HIS A 323 1.80 2.57 17.94
C HIS A 323 1.99 3.98 18.53
N ASP A 324 1.87 4.14 19.84
CA ASP A 324 2.04 5.44 20.48
C ASP A 324 3.46 6.00 20.27
N GLU A 325 4.48 5.12 20.31
CA GLU A 325 5.86 5.52 20.04
C GLU A 325 6.10 5.86 18.56
N THR A 326 5.55 5.09 17.61
CA THR A 326 5.67 5.43 16.18
C THR A 326 5.01 6.79 15.89
N VAL A 327 3.86 7.08 16.51
CA VAL A 327 3.21 8.39 16.42
C VAL A 327 4.08 9.49 17.05
N ASN A 328 4.73 9.24 18.19
CA ASN A 328 5.59 10.22 18.83
C ASN A 328 6.87 10.51 18.04
N LYS A 329 7.46 9.51 17.38
CA LYS A 329 8.64 9.69 16.53
C LYS A 329 8.39 10.53 15.27
N LEU A 330 7.13 10.65 14.85
CA LEU A 330 6.73 11.40 13.66
C LEU A 330 6.31 12.85 13.95
N LYS A 331 6.25 13.26 15.22
CA LYS A 331 5.95 14.63 15.65
C LYS A 331 7.22 15.46 15.78
#